data_AF-A0A3S3T7D6-F1
#
_entry.id   AF-A0A3S3T7D6-F1
#
_cell.length_a   1.000
_cell.length_b   1.000
_cell.length_c   1.000
_cell.angle_alpha   90.00
_cell.angle_beta   90.00
_cell.angle_gamma   90.00
#
_symmetry.space_group_name_H-M   'P 1'
#
loop_
_entity.id
_entity.type
_entity.pdbx_description
1 polymer ?
#
loop_
_entity_poly.entity_id
_entity_poly.type
_entity_poly.pdbx_seq_one_letter_code
_entity_poly.pdbx_strand_id
1 'polypeptide(L)'
;MNAYEHLLDLVAGERAHFDRQAERHRDAYRWGQTGLIALSAAASITAGLGLLLGTQFGPLLQFIVLVLTTVGTGLGAWLEMRRTRELWQHERALHHGLQDLEREMHFRGAQGVPSHEQVEAWFQRLQQLLGTGSERWAKIVERAPGKAA
;
A
#
# COMPACT_ATOMS: atom_id res chain seq x y z
N MET A 1 -14.08 -29.66 15.07
CA MET A 1 -13.13 -28.65 14.59
C MET A 1 -11.94 -28.66 15.53
N ASN A 2 -10.78 -29.11 15.05
CA ASN A 2 -9.55 -29.20 15.86
C ASN A 2 -8.90 -27.80 15.98
N ALA A 3 -8.14 -27.53 17.04
CA ALA A 3 -7.43 -26.26 17.23
C ALA A 3 -6.55 -25.89 16.03
N TYR A 4 -5.98 -26.89 15.37
CA TYR A 4 -5.23 -26.73 14.12
C TYR A 4 -6.08 -26.16 12.96
N GLU A 5 -7.30 -26.68 12.76
CA GLU A 5 -8.22 -26.20 11.72
C GLU A 5 -8.66 -24.76 12.00
N HIS A 6 -8.95 -24.46 13.27
CA HIS A 6 -9.30 -23.10 13.66
C HIS A 6 -8.16 -22.10 13.41
N LEU A 7 -6.91 -22.50 13.70
CA LEU A 7 -5.74 -21.66 13.45
C LEU A 7 -5.50 -21.46 11.94
N LEU A 8 -5.70 -22.51 11.13
CA LEU A 8 -5.63 -22.40 9.67
C LEU A 8 -6.64 -21.39 9.13
N ASP A 9 -7.90 -21.50 9.56
CA ASP A 9 -8.97 -20.59 9.15
C ASP A 9 -8.66 -19.14 9.56
N LEU A 10 -8.09 -18.94 10.76
CA LEU A 10 -7.67 -17.63 11.24
C LEU A 10 -6.55 -17.04 10.35
N VAL A 11 -5.50 -17.81 10.07
CA VAL A 11 -4.40 -17.38 9.20
C VAL A 11 -4.89 -17.07 7.79
N ALA A 12 -5.78 -17.90 7.23
CA ALA A 12 -6.36 -17.69 5.91
C ALA A 12 -7.22 -16.40 5.87
N GLY A 13 -8.01 -16.16 6.93
CA GLY A 13 -8.81 -14.95 7.10
C GLY A 13 -7.96 -13.68 7.13
N GLU A 14 -6.92 -13.66 7.95
CA GLU A 14 -5.97 -12.55 8.05
C GLU A 14 -5.23 -12.33 6.72
N ARG A 15 -4.78 -13.40 6.06
CA ARG A 15 -4.12 -13.30 4.75
C ARG A 15 -5.03 -12.63 3.72
N ALA A 16 -6.31 -13.02 3.65
CA ALA A 16 -7.29 -12.42 2.74
C ALA A 16 -7.64 -10.98 3.11
N HIS A 17 -7.58 -10.62 4.39
CA HIS A 17 -7.71 -9.24 4.84
C HIS A 17 -6.55 -8.38 4.32
N PHE A 18 -5.30 -8.77 4.56
CA PHE A 18 -4.12 -8.03 4.12
C PHE A 18 -3.95 -7.98 2.61
N ASP A 19 -4.37 -9.01 1.88
CA ASP A 19 -4.33 -9.00 0.42
C ASP A 19 -5.26 -7.89 -0.14
N ARG A 20 -6.50 -7.82 0.34
CA ARG A 20 -7.45 -6.77 -0.07
C ARG A 20 -6.99 -5.37 0.30
N GLN A 21 -6.34 -5.20 1.45
CA GLN A 21 -5.76 -3.91 1.84
C GLN A 21 -4.59 -3.52 0.93
N ALA A 22 -3.67 -4.46 0.70
CA ALA A 22 -2.52 -4.25 -0.17
C ALA A 22 -2.95 -3.88 -1.60
N GLU A 23 -3.99 -4.51 -2.14
CA GLU A 23 -4.55 -4.16 -3.45
C GLU A 23 -5.11 -2.73 -3.48
N ARG A 24 -5.87 -2.33 -2.47
CA ARG A 24 -6.41 -0.96 -2.39
C ARG A 24 -5.31 0.09 -2.36
N HIS A 25 -4.27 -0.11 -1.55
CA HIS A 25 -3.16 0.82 -1.48
C HIS A 25 -2.29 0.79 -2.74
N ARG A 26 -2.07 -0.38 -3.33
CA ARG A 26 -1.40 -0.50 -4.65
C ARG A 26 -2.14 0.31 -5.70
N ASP A 27 -3.44 0.14 -5.80
CA ASP A 27 -4.24 0.79 -6.83
C ASP A 27 -4.28 2.30 -6.60
N ALA A 28 -4.49 2.77 -5.36
CA ALA A 28 -4.39 4.18 -5.02
C ALA A 28 -3.03 4.80 -5.40
N TYR A 29 -1.93 4.09 -5.12
CA TYR A 29 -0.59 4.53 -5.53
C TYR A 29 -0.44 4.58 -7.05
N ARG A 30 -0.88 3.54 -7.78
CA ARG A 30 -0.79 3.48 -9.24
C ARG A 30 -1.60 4.59 -9.90
N TRP A 31 -2.86 4.75 -9.52
CA TRP A 31 -3.73 5.82 -10.03
C TRP A 31 -3.14 7.19 -9.76
N GLY A 32 -2.62 7.42 -8.55
CA GLY A 32 -1.95 8.65 -8.19
C GLY A 32 -0.71 8.96 -9.04
N GLN A 33 0.19 7.98 -9.20
CA GLN A 33 1.39 8.11 -10.02
C GLN A 33 1.06 8.34 -11.49
N THR A 34 0.10 7.59 -12.05
CA THR A 34 -0.36 7.79 -13.42
C THR A 34 -0.96 9.18 -13.60
N GLY A 35 -1.74 9.68 -12.63
CA GLY A 35 -2.28 11.04 -12.63
C GLY A 35 -1.18 12.11 -12.65
N LEU A 36 -0.15 11.96 -11.81
CA LEU A 36 1.00 12.87 -11.79
C LEU A 36 1.75 12.92 -13.13
N ILE A 37 2.01 11.74 -13.72
CA ILE A 37 2.66 11.64 -15.03
C ILE A 37 1.81 12.30 -16.11
N ALA A 38 0.50 12.05 -16.12
CA ALA A 38 -0.42 12.64 -17.07
C ALA A 38 -0.48 14.17 -16.96
N LEU A 39 -0.55 14.71 -15.73
CA LEU A 39 -0.53 16.16 -15.48
C LEU A 39 0.78 16.80 -15.93
N SER A 40 1.91 16.14 -15.64
CA SER A 40 3.24 16.61 -16.07
C SER A 40 3.34 16.64 -17.60
N ALA A 41 2.93 15.56 -18.27
CA ALA A 41 2.92 15.50 -19.73
C ALA A 41 2.01 16.57 -20.35
N ALA A 42 0.80 16.76 -19.80
CA ALA A 42 -0.11 17.80 -20.25
C ALA A 42 0.47 19.21 -20.06
N ALA A 43 1.13 19.46 -18.93
CA ALA A 43 1.79 20.73 -18.66
C ALA A 43 2.94 20.98 -19.66
N SER A 44 3.77 19.97 -19.95
CA SER A 44 4.85 20.08 -20.93
C SER A 44 4.34 20.35 -22.35
N ILE A 45 3.29 19.64 -22.78
CA ILE A 45 2.67 19.85 -24.10
C ILE A 45 2.09 21.25 -24.20
N THR A 46 1.37 21.70 -23.17
CA THR A 46 0.75 23.04 -23.13
C THR A 46 1.82 24.14 -23.16
N ALA A 47 2.90 23.97 -22.41
CA ALA A 47 4.03 24.88 -22.42
C ALA A 47 4.68 24.96 -23.81
N GLY A 48 4.89 23.81 -24.46
CA GLY A 48 5.42 23.74 -25.82
C GLY A 48 4.51 24.40 -26.86
N LEU A 49 3.19 24.19 -26.77
CA LEU A 49 2.21 24.85 -27.63
C LEU A 49 2.22 26.38 -27.48
N GLY A 50 2.49 26.88 -26.26
CA GLY A 50 2.66 28.31 -25.99
C GLY A 50 3.78 28.96 -26.79
N LEU A 51 4.80 28.19 -27.18
CA LEU A 51 5.89 28.68 -28.04
C LEU A 51 5.48 28.77 -29.52
N LEU A 52 4.52 27.95 -29.95
CA LEU A 52 4.12 27.83 -31.37
C LEU A 52 2.95 28.74 -31.74
N LEU A 53 1.99 28.96 -30.85
CA LEU A 53 0.71 29.62 -31.14
C LEU A 53 0.75 31.16 -31.03
N GLY A 54 1.91 31.76 -30.83
CA GLY A 54 2.11 33.22 -30.80
C GLY A 54 1.58 33.92 -29.53
N THR A 55 1.80 35.24 -29.45
CA THR A 55 1.58 36.05 -28.23
C THR A 55 0.11 36.20 -27.81
N GLN A 56 -0.83 35.97 -28.72
CA GLN A 56 -2.28 36.07 -28.45
C GLN A 56 -2.76 35.05 -27.40
N PHE A 57 -2.28 33.81 -27.45
CA PHE A 57 -2.72 32.73 -26.57
C PHE A 57 -1.73 32.43 -25.43
N GLY A 58 -0.56 33.09 -25.43
CA GLY A 58 0.50 32.88 -24.45
C GLY A 58 0.04 32.95 -22.98
N PRO A 59 -0.64 34.03 -22.55
CA PRO A 59 -1.07 34.16 -21.15
C PRO A 59 -2.04 33.06 -20.70
N LEU A 60 -2.98 32.67 -21.58
CA LEU A 60 -3.94 31.60 -21.28
C LEU A 60 -3.24 30.25 -21.13
N LEU A 61 -2.31 29.92 -22.04
CA LEU A 61 -1.57 28.66 -22.00
C LEU A 61 -0.65 28.59 -20.77
N GLN A 62 0.01 29.70 -20.40
CA GLN A 62 0.79 29.79 -19.17
C GLN A 62 -0.08 29.59 -17.92
N PHE A 63 -1.28 30.16 -17.90
CA PHE A 63 -2.23 29.93 -16.81
C PHE A 63 -2.65 28.46 -16.71
N ILE A 64 -2.92 27.80 -17.84
CA ILE A 64 -3.24 26.36 -17.86
C ILE A 64 -2.06 25.54 -17.31
N VAL A 65 -0.82 25.85 -17.71
CA VAL A 65 0.37 25.19 -17.16
C VAL A 65 0.44 25.36 -15.64
N LEU A 66 0.21 26.57 -15.13
CA LEU A 66 0.20 26.84 -13.69
C LEU A 66 -0.86 26.01 -12.95
N VAL A 67 -2.06 25.87 -13.51
CA VAL A 67 -3.13 25.05 -12.93
C VAL A 67 -2.71 23.58 -12.91
N LEU A 68 -2.20 23.05 -14.02
CA LEU A 68 -1.78 21.65 -14.13
C LEU A 68 -0.66 21.30 -13.14
N THR A 69 0.35 22.17 -13.04
CA THR A 69 1.46 21.95 -12.09
C THR A 69 0.99 22.08 -10.64
N THR A 70 0.12 23.04 -10.32
CA THR A 70 -0.44 23.21 -8.97
C THR A 70 -1.26 21.99 -8.54
N VAL A 71 -2.14 21.49 -9.41
CA VAL A 71 -2.92 20.27 -9.16
C VAL A 71 -1.98 19.07 -9.01
N GLY A 72 -0.95 18.97 -9.86
CA GLY A 72 0.08 17.94 -9.75
C GLY A 72 0.80 17.96 -8.41
N THR A 73 1.25 19.13 -7.95
CA THR A 73 1.88 19.29 -6.63
C THR A 73 0.93 18.89 -5.51
N GLY A 74 -0.33 19.30 -5.56
CA GLY A 74 -1.35 18.92 -4.57
C GLY A 74 -1.59 17.41 -4.51
N LEU A 75 -1.72 16.76 -5.67
CA LEU A 75 -1.88 15.31 -5.77
C LEU A 75 -0.63 14.58 -5.22
N GLY A 76 0.57 15.08 -5.54
CA GLY A 76 1.82 14.51 -5.05
C GLY A 76 1.93 14.59 -3.54
N ALA A 77 1.65 15.76 -2.96
CA ALA A 77 1.62 15.96 -1.51
C ALA A 77 0.56 15.07 -0.84
N TRP A 78 -0.61 14.90 -1.45
CA TRP A 78 -1.66 14.02 -0.92
C TRP A 78 -1.25 12.54 -0.90
N LEU A 79 -0.61 12.05 -1.97
CA LEU A 79 -0.13 10.67 -2.05
C LEU A 79 0.96 10.39 -1.00
N GLU A 80 1.87 11.35 -0.82
CA GLU A 80 2.95 11.28 0.16
C GLU A 80 2.42 11.35 1.59
N MET A 81 1.47 12.24 1.87
CA MET A 81 0.83 12.36 3.18
C MET A 81 0.13 11.06 3.58
N ARG A 82 -0.51 10.38 2.63
CA ARG A 82 -1.12 9.06 2.86
C ARG A 82 -0.11 7.92 2.97
N ARG A 83 1.17 8.15 2.67
CA ARG A 83 2.25 7.15 2.69
C ARG A 83 1.85 5.85 1.99
N THR A 84 1.07 5.98 0.91
CA THR A 84 0.37 4.86 0.27
C THR A 84 1.33 3.75 -0.15
N ARG A 85 2.55 4.12 -0.56
CA ARG A 85 3.62 3.18 -0.91
C ARG A 85 4.14 2.40 0.30
N GLU A 86 4.38 3.06 1.42
CA GLU A 86 4.88 2.42 2.64
C GLU A 86 3.84 1.45 3.20
N LEU A 87 2.56 1.85 3.21
CA LEU A 87 1.43 1.01 3.61
C LEU A 87 1.32 -0.23 2.71
N TRP A 88 1.33 -0.04 1.39
CA TRP A 88 1.29 -1.15 0.44
C TRP A 88 2.45 -2.15 0.64
N GLN A 89 3.69 -1.64 0.78
CA GLN A 89 4.86 -2.50 1.02
C GLN A 89 4.76 -3.26 2.34
N HIS A 90 4.24 -2.60 3.38
CA HIS A 90 4.06 -3.19 4.69
C HIS A 90 3.02 -4.31 4.68
N GLU A 91 1.84 -4.06 4.12
CA GLU A 91 0.76 -5.05 4.00
C GLU A 91 1.18 -6.23 3.12
N ARG A 92 1.95 -5.98 2.07
CA ARG A 92 2.48 -7.05 1.22
C ARG A 92 3.48 -7.94 1.97
N ALA A 93 4.33 -7.36 2.83
CA ALA A 93 5.25 -8.13 3.66
C ALA A 93 4.48 -9.02 4.66
N LEU A 94 3.43 -8.49 5.30
CA LEU A 94 2.56 -9.26 6.19
C LEU A 94 1.83 -10.38 5.46
N HIS A 95 1.27 -10.09 4.29
CA HIS A 95 0.61 -11.09 3.45
C HIS A 95 1.54 -12.25 3.12
N HIS A 96 2.79 -11.98 2.72
CA HIS A 96 3.76 -13.03 2.43
C HIS A 96 4.17 -13.81 3.68
N GLY A 97 4.36 -13.14 4.82
CA GLY A 97 4.63 -13.83 6.09
C GLY A 97 3.50 -14.79 6.50
N LEU A 98 2.24 -14.36 6.35
CA LEU A 98 1.07 -15.20 6.61
C LEU A 98 0.95 -16.35 5.60
N GLN A 99 1.24 -16.10 4.32
CA GLN A 99 1.25 -17.14 3.29
C GLN A 99 2.31 -18.21 3.57
N ASP A 100 3.49 -17.82 4.04
CA ASP A 100 4.54 -18.77 4.39
C ASP A 100 4.20 -19.58 5.64
N LEU A 101 3.55 -18.95 6.64
CA LEU A 101 3.01 -19.65 7.82
C LEU A 101 1.93 -20.67 7.43
N GLU A 102 0.98 -20.28 6.57
CA GLU A 102 -0.08 -21.16 6.05
C GLU A 102 0.52 -22.37 5.30
N ARG A 103 1.52 -22.13 4.45
CA ARG A 103 2.25 -23.20 3.72
C ARG A 103 2.95 -24.15 4.67
N GLU A 104 3.63 -23.62 5.70
CA GLU A 104 4.29 -24.44 6.71
C GLU A 104 3.28 -25.31 7.46
N MET A 105 2.16 -24.73 7.90
CA MET A 105 1.08 -25.44 8.57
C MET A 105 0.54 -26.57 7.70
N HIS A 106 0.19 -26.29 6.44
CA HIS A 106 -0.28 -27.31 5.50
C HIS A 106 0.74 -28.43 5.29
N PHE A 107 2.02 -28.09 5.10
CA PHE A 107 3.08 -29.07 4.89
C PHE A 107 3.24 -29.99 6.10
N ARG A 108 3.25 -29.43 7.31
CA ARG A 108 3.40 -30.19 8.56
C ARG A 108 2.14 -30.98 8.91
N GLY A 109 0.96 -30.43 8.69
CA GLY A 109 -0.32 -31.12 8.89
C GLY A 109 -0.52 -32.28 7.90
N ALA A 110 0.08 -32.21 6.70
CA ALA A 110 0.09 -33.34 5.77
C ALA A 110 0.97 -34.51 6.25
N GLN A 111 1.90 -34.29 7.18
CA GLN A 111 2.77 -35.33 7.74
C GLN A 111 2.14 -36.07 8.93
N GLY A 112 0.99 -35.60 9.43
CA GLY A 112 0.29 -36.21 10.56
C GLY A 112 -0.48 -35.18 11.39
N VAL A 113 -1.15 -35.65 12.44
CA VAL A 113 -1.86 -34.76 13.38
C VAL A 113 -0.83 -33.90 14.13
N PRO A 114 -0.90 -32.56 14.03
CA PRO A 114 0.04 -31.68 14.72
C PRO A 114 -0.04 -31.85 16.24
N SER A 115 1.12 -31.81 16.90
CA SER A 115 1.16 -31.81 18.37
C SER A 115 0.65 -30.47 18.92
N HIS A 116 0.23 -30.47 20.19
CA HIS A 116 -0.21 -29.24 20.85
C HIS A 116 0.88 -28.16 20.85
N GLU A 117 2.13 -28.55 21.08
CA GLU A 117 3.30 -27.64 21.03
C GLU A 117 3.50 -27.01 19.65
N GLN A 118 3.26 -27.76 18.56
CA GLN A 118 3.36 -27.22 17.20
C GLN A 118 2.27 -26.18 16.93
N VAL A 119 1.04 -26.47 17.34
CA VAL A 119 -0.09 -25.53 17.19
C VAL A 119 0.17 -24.24 17.97
N GLU A 120 0.65 -24.35 19.21
CA GLU A 120 1.03 -23.19 20.03
C GLU A 120 2.17 -22.38 19.40
N ALA A 121 3.20 -23.04 18.87
CA ALA A 121 4.30 -22.36 18.19
C ALA A 121 3.84 -21.58 16.95
N TRP A 122 2.91 -22.12 16.16
CA TRP A 122 2.31 -21.40 15.03
C TRP A 122 1.45 -20.23 15.49
N PHE A 123 0.68 -20.40 16.55
CA PHE A 123 -0.12 -19.31 17.12
C PHE A 123 0.76 -18.16 17.60
N GLN A 124 1.85 -18.44 18.31
CA GLN A 124 2.81 -17.43 18.73
C GLN A 124 3.46 -16.72 17.54
N ARG A 125 3.82 -17.44 16.47
CA ARG A 125 4.33 -16.83 15.23
C ARG A 125 3.30 -15.92 14.57
N LEU A 126 2.03 -16.33 14.52
CA LEU A 126 0.94 -15.48 14.01
C LEU A 126 0.84 -14.19 14.84
N GLN A 127 0.82 -14.29 16.17
CA GLN A 127 0.78 -13.13 17.05
C GLN A 127 1.99 -12.21 16.87
N GLN A 128 3.19 -12.76 16.69
CA GLN A 128 4.40 -11.98 16.40
C GLN A 128 4.30 -11.25 15.05
N LEU A 129 3.82 -11.92 13.99
CA LEU A 129 3.61 -11.29 12.69
C LEU A 129 2.61 -10.15 12.78
N LEU A 130 1.46 -10.36 13.43
CA LEU A 130 0.43 -9.33 13.58
C LEU A 130 0.88 -8.20 14.52
N GLY A 131 1.58 -8.51 15.60
CA GLY A 131 2.10 -7.53 16.56
C GLY A 131 3.15 -6.62 15.94
N THR A 132 4.17 -7.21 15.29
CA THR A 132 5.17 -6.44 14.52
C THR A 132 4.54 -5.67 13.36
N GLY A 133 3.47 -6.22 12.77
CA GLY A 133 2.57 -5.56 11.84
C GLY A 133 2.01 -4.26 12.40
N SER A 134 1.26 -4.37 13.49
CA SER A 134 0.61 -3.25 14.17
C SER A 134 1.59 -2.15 14.59
N GLU A 135 2.75 -2.51 15.14
CA GLU A 135 3.78 -1.53 15.52
C GLU A 135 4.32 -0.76 14.32
N ARG A 136 4.57 -1.46 13.21
CA ARG A 136 5.09 -0.84 11.99
C ARG A 136 4.03 0.03 11.31
N TRP A 137 2.77 -0.40 11.31
CA TRP A 137 1.65 0.42 10.86
C TRP A 137 1.52 1.69 11.70
N ALA A 138 1.57 1.59 13.03
CA ALA A 138 1.53 2.74 13.93
C ALA A 138 2.66 3.74 13.62
N LYS A 139 3.89 3.25 13.41
CA LYS A 139 5.03 4.10 12.99
C LYS A 139 4.83 4.79 11.65
N ILE A 140 4.20 4.13 10.67
CA ILE A 140 3.89 4.73 9.36
C ILE A 140 2.87 5.85 9.55
N VAL A 141 1.82 5.62 10.36
CA VAL A 141 0.76 6.59 10.63
C VAL A 141 1.26 7.78 11.46
N GLU A 142 2.07 7.55 12.50
CA GLU A 142 2.64 8.60 13.36
C GLU A 142 3.56 9.56 12.59
N ARG A 143 4.27 9.06 11.59
CA ARG A 143 5.14 9.88 10.75
C ARG A 143 4.39 10.68 9.67
N ALA A 144 3.07 10.56 9.56
CA ALA A 144 2.29 11.38 8.64
C ALA A 144 2.26 12.85 9.13
N PRO A 145 2.51 13.84 8.25
CA PRO A 145 2.57 15.25 8.64
C PRO A 145 1.19 15.71 9.13
N GLY A 146 1.08 15.97 10.43
CA GLY A 146 -0.17 16.27 11.14
C GLY A 146 -0.15 15.92 12.63
N LYS A 147 0.85 15.15 13.09
CA LYS A 147 1.11 14.86 14.51
C LYS A 147 2.55 15.17 14.97
N ALA A 148 3.29 15.97 14.21
CA ALA A 148 4.46 16.64 14.75
C ALA A 148 3.96 17.94 15.41
N ALA A 149 3.87 17.91 16.74
CA ALA A 149 3.60 19.08 17.57
C ALA A 149 4.71 20.13 17.41
#